data_AF-A0A0G4I3A5-F1
#
_entry.id   AF-A0A0G4I3A5-F1
#
_cell.length_a   1.000
_cell.length_b   1.000
_cell.length_c   1.000
_cell.angle_alpha   90.00
_cell.angle_beta   90.00
_cell.angle_gamma   90.00
#
_symmetry.space_group_name_H-M   'P 1'
#
loop_
_entity.id
_entity.type
_entity.pdbx_description
1 polymer ?
#
loop_
_entity_poly.entity_id
_entity_poly.type
_entity_poly.pdbx_seq_one_letter_code
_entity_poly.pdbx_strand_id
1 'polypeptide(L)'
;MRSVSILLVISLLVPLHASPSCTRESLESPSTLSVIFQPFQSSSGEPSSGSQSPLSSSYSIHAVIRNSGSSGLTVRDVGWAFPSSHSVTFAWNADVSTSETADGKGMATARLTVGTPEGFVPSGEALAFGFNGEGPGGPSAFIPPQNLSLTVCHTTGGNTSTPTPPTLPPTTTTTSTLSTTTTTTSVVSTTTTTMGSTTSSSSPLPPSLTPEERFNLAVGTQTIAPFYKFTSDDRLLETAKRVQSMGSNILKISLDPDMYQLQYSVNKWDPVAVLSGIPSYETVLRMPFAVYMFWLETAGDFLKPEGFTDADYERTMQSVKALTSFLLETFKDTGKVFMIGNWEGDWHLVNDPGAQTWNIWRQTVPKGRINAMKRWVQARQEGVVQGRESMNLPISSVSVLYYLEVNLVETARGGYDRISNLILPFVPVDLVSYSAYDSTARSTSLDEARFRLSTELNYLEAQMKKAGTPPQGPVPSYGKRVFVGEFGFPFGRMRRDLIDPLSAEEQDLRSQYVVRAALEWGTPFILYWQMYGNEYETATQRFSGFWLVNNLNEDQPVFGTLRNLLRSGREKYEEIKKEGREPTTEEVTVFLSTRIGNSYLLSVQKYPECN
;
A
#
# COMPACT_ATOMS: atom_id res chain seq x y z
N MET A 1 22.18 -21.27 12.80
CA MET A 1 23.47 -20.79 13.35
C MET A 1 23.18 -19.57 14.23
N ARG A 2 24.02 -19.25 15.23
CA ARG A 2 23.80 -18.05 16.06
C ARG A 2 24.34 -16.83 15.33
N SER A 3 23.47 -15.99 14.79
CA SER A 3 23.85 -14.62 14.42
C SER A 3 24.17 -13.84 15.68
N VAL A 4 25.40 -13.35 15.80
CA VAL A 4 25.78 -12.43 16.87
C VAL A 4 25.59 -11.01 16.35
N SER A 5 24.44 -10.41 16.67
CA SER A 5 24.17 -9.00 16.35
C SER A 5 24.96 -8.11 17.32
N ILE A 6 25.97 -7.40 16.82
CA ILE A 6 26.63 -6.33 17.57
C ILE A 6 25.90 -5.02 17.25
N LEU A 7 25.19 -4.47 18.24
CA LEU A 7 24.54 -3.17 18.17
C LEU A 7 25.47 -2.10 18.76
N LEU A 8 25.79 -1.06 17.98
CA LEU A 8 26.57 0.09 18.43
C LEU A 8 25.82 1.40 18.08
N VAL A 9 25.64 2.30 19.06
CA VAL A 9 24.78 3.52 18.94
C VAL A 9 25.45 4.72 19.63
N ILE A 10 25.47 5.90 18.97
CA ILE A 10 26.28 7.11 19.27
C ILE A 10 25.48 8.40 18.78
N SER A 11 25.20 9.51 19.54
CA SER A 11 24.38 10.79 19.16
C SER A 11 24.57 12.16 19.98
N LEU A 12 24.78 13.40 19.40
CA LEU A 12 25.50 14.63 20.01
C LEU A 12 24.63 15.90 20.03
N LEU A 13 25.18 16.93 20.69
CA LEU A 13 25.18 18.31 20.21
C LEU A 13 26.59 18.82 19.81
N VAL A 14 26.69 19.69 18.80
CA VAL A 14 27.86 20.58 18.56
C VAL A 14 27.46 22.01 18.99
N PRO A 15 28.36 22.83 19.60
CA PRO A 15 28.00 24.19 20.00
C PRO A 15 27.84 25.15 18.81
N LEU A 16 26.87 26.05 18.91
CA LEU A 16 26.70 27.18 17.97
C LEU A 16 27.93 28.10 17.99
N HIS A 17 28.80 28.00 16.98
CA HIS A 17 29.69 29.09 16.57
C HIS A 17 29.61 29.25 15.04
N ALA A 18 29.28 30.45 14.58
CA ALA A 18 28.98 30.71 13.18
C ALA A 18 30.27 30.84 12.34
N SER A 19 30.49 29.88 11.44
CA SER A 19 31.37 30.03 10.26
C SER A 19 30.98 29.02 9.17
N PRO A 20 31.03 29.39 7.88
CA PRO A 20 30.65 28.54 6.76
C PRO A 20 31.79 27.58 6.35
N SER A 21 32.33 26.82 7.30
CA SER A 21 33.43 25.88 7.10
C SER A 21 32.95 24.45 7.28
N CYS A 22 33.20 23.58 6.29
CA CYS A 22 32.98 22.14 6.47
C CYS A 22 34.00 21.59 7.47
N THR A 23 33.54 20.84 8.47
CA THR A 23 34.38 20.18 9.47
C THR A 23 34.56 18.70 9.10
N ARG A 24 35.79 18.18 9.27
CA ARG A 24 36.08 16.75 9.25
C ARG A 24 36.23 16.29 10.69
N GLU A 25 35.36 15.38 11.11
CA GLU A 25 35.23 14.96 12.51
C GLU A 25 35.59 13.47 12.64
N SER A 26 36.31 13.12 13.71
CA SER A 26 36.63 11.73 14.09
C SER A 26 35.67 11.27 15.18
N LEU A 27 35.01 10.13 14.98
CA LEU A 27 33.89 9.70 15.80
C LEU A 27 34.33 8.76 16.92
N GLU A 28 35.03 9.32 17.93
CA GLU A 28 35.51 8.54 19.09
C GLU A 28 34.69 8.68 20.38
N SER A 29 34.09 9.82 20.71
CA SER A 29 33.11 9.89 21.82
C SER A 29 32.39 11.22 21.99
N PRO A 30 31.07 11.11 22.10
CA PRO A 30 30.27 10.55 21.04
C PRO A 30 30.20 11.70 19.95
N SER A 31 29.46 11.69 18.86
CA SER A 31 28.08 11.30 18.87
C SER A 31 27.28 11.69 17.58
N THR A 32 27.21 12.97 17.16
CA THR A 32 26.05 13.69 16.50
C THR A 32 24.94 12.85 15.94
N LEU A 33 25.34 12.19 14.88
CA LEU A 33 24.61 11.81 13.72
C LEU A 33 24.82 10.31 13.77
N SER A 34 23.75 9.57 14.05
CA SER A 34 23.87 8.13 14.24
C SER A 34 24.21 7.51 12.89
N VAL A 35 25.32 6.78 12.80
CA VAL A 35 25.64 5.92 11.66
C VAL A 35 25.48 4.47 12.09
N ILE A 36 24.41 3.82 11.62
CA ILE A 36 24.13 2.42 11.92
C ILE A 36 24.80 1.56 10.85
N PHE A 37 25.75 0.70 11.24
CA PHE A 37 26.36 -0.31 10.37
C PHE A 37 25.74 -1.68 10.66
N GLN A 38 25.21 -2.35 9.64
CA GLN A 38 24.78 -3.74 9.72
C GLN A 38 25.51 -4.59 8.66
N PRO A 39 26.44 -5.46 9.08
CA PRO A 39 27.05 -6.44 8.19
C PRO A 39 26.13 -7.66 8.02
N PHE A 40 25.79 -8.00 6.77
CA PHE A 40 25.00 -9.17 6.42
C PHE A 40 25.87 -10.21 5.69
N GLN A 41 25.76 -11.49 6.07
CA GLN A 41 26.49 -12.59 5.40
C GLN A 41 25.56 -13.35 4.45
N SER A 42 25.84 -13.34 3.15
CA SER A 42 25.16 -14.20 2.19
C SER A 42 25.85 -15.57 2.11
N SER A 43 25.27 -16.61 2.69
CA SER A 43 25.75 -17.99 2.52
C SER A 43 25.16 -18.61 1.24
N SER A 44 25.81 -18.37 0.09
CA SER A 44 25.48 -19.01 -1.18
C SER A 44 26.71 -19.73 -1.76
N GLY A 45 26.77 -21.05 -1.55
CA GLY A 45 27.80 -21.92 -2.13
C GLY A 45 27.98 -23.21 -1.34
N GLU A 46 27.51 -24.33 -1.88
CA GLU A 46 28.07 -25.64 -1.51
C GLU A 46 29.50 -25.75 -2.08
N PRO A 47 30.46 -26.34 -1.34
CA PRO A 47 31.79 -26.57 -1.87
C PRO A 47 31.76 -27.74 -2.87
N SER A 48 31.78 -27.42 -4.17
CA SER A 48 32.21 -28.40 -5.18
C SER A 48 33.62 -28.88 -4.85
N SER A 49 33.82 -30.19 -4.79
CA SER A 49 35.06 -30.83 -4.35
C SER A 49 36.32 -30.31 -5.07
N GLY A 50 37.35 -29.88 -4.32
CA GLY A 50 38.74 -30.02 -4.79
C GLY A 50 39.65 -28.80 -4.89
N SER A 51 39.58 -27.80 -4.01
CA SER A 51 40.79 -27.04 -3.60
C SER A 51 40.53 -26.17 -2.36
N GLN A 52 41.42 -26.20 -1.36
CA GLN A 52 41.39 -25.26 -0.25
C GLN A 52 42.11 -23.95 -0.63
N SER A 53 41.41 -23.06 -1.32
CA SER A 53 41.68 -21.63 -1.18
C SER A 53 40.82 -21.06 -0.04
N PRO A 54 41.30 -20.08 0.75
CA PRO A 54 40.49 -19.47 1.79
C PRO A 54 39.27 -18.80 1.15
N LEU A 55 38.08 -19.19 1.58
CA LEU A 55 36.81 -18.69 1.06
C LEU A 55 36.75 -17.16 1.15
N SER A 56 36.82 -16.47 0.01
CA SER A 56 36.40 -15.08 -0.10
C SER A 56 34.92 -15.04 0.28
N SER A 57 34.61 -14.39 1.40
CA SER A 57 33.25 -14.33 1.90
C SER A 57 32.66 -12.99 1.50
N SER A 58 31.57 -13.01 0.75
CA SER A 58 30.81 -11.81 0.43
C SER A 58 30.01 -11.34 1.64
N TYR A 59 29.89 -10.03 1.77
CA TYR A 59 29.07 -9.38 2.78
C TYR A 59 28.46 -8.09 2.23
N SER A 60 27.32 -7.69 2.79
CA SER A 60 26.70 -6.39 2.51
C SER A 60 26.78 -5.50 3.75
N ILE A 61 27.07 -4.23 3.56
CA ILE A 61 27.05 -3.20 4.59
C ILE A 61 25.99 -2.17 4.24
N HIS A 62 25.04 -2.00 5.16
CA HIS A 62 24.04 -0.95 5.13
C HIS A 62 24.42 0.13 6.13
N ALA A 63 24.39 1.39 5.69
CA ALA A 63 24.72 2.56 6.48
C ALA A 63 23.57 3.58 6.43
N VAL A 64 23.09 4.01 7.59
CA VAL A 64 22.04 5.03 7.72
C VAL A 64 22.57 6.19 8.53
N ILE A 65 22.53 7.39 7.97
CA ILE A 65 22.86 8.68 8.59
C ILE A 65 21.54 9.35 8.98
N ARG A 66 21.36 9.69 10.27
CA ARG A 66 20.18 10.45 10.71
C ARG A 66 20.58 11.83 11.20
N ASN A 67 19.87 12.87 10.73
CA ASN A 67 20.03 14.23 11.25
C ASN A 67 19.02 14.48 12.37
N SER A 68 19.48 14.46 13.62
CA SER A 68 18.70 14.81 14.81
C SER A 68 18.84 16.29 15.23
N GLY A 69 19.61 17.09 14.48
CA GLY A 69 19.79 18.51 14.72
C GLY A 69 18.66 19.37 14.13
N SER A 70 18.48 20.58 14.66
CA SER A 70 17.43 21.53 14.27
C SER A 70 17.65 22.28 12.95
N SER A 71 18.66 21.89 12.17
CA SER A 71 18.99 22.51 10.88
C SER A 71 19.46 21.44 9.89
N GLY A 72 19.28 21.70 8.59
CA GLY A 72 19.75 20.79 7.54
C GLY A 72 21.28 20.71 7.49
N LEU A 73 21.80 19.54 7.14
CA LEU A 73 23.23 19.24 7.08
C LEU A 73 23.57 18.68 5.70
N THR A 74 24.65 19.16 5.07
CA THR A 74 25.22 18.51 3.88
C THR A 74 26.33 17.56 4.30
N VAL A 75 26.18 16.27 4.03
CA VAL A 75 27.22 15.27 4.23
C VAL A 75 27.96 15.05 2.92
N ARG A 76 29.29 15.20 2.93
CA ARG A 76 30.12 15.05 1.71
C ARG A 76 30.84 13.71 1.63
N ASP A 77 31.53 13.32 2.69
CA ASP A 77 32.32 12.07 2.72
C ASP A 77 32.12 11.34 4.06
N VAL A 78 32.05 10.00 3.99
CA VAL A 78 32.02 9.08 5.13
C VAL A 78 33.19 8.09 4.97
N GLY A 79 34.19 8.14 5.84
CA GLY A 79 35.37 7.28 5.73
C GLY A 79 35.57 6.40 6.97
N TRP A 80 36.02 5.17 6.77
CA TRP A 80 36.41 4.24 7.86
C TRP A 80 37.54 3.32 7.40
N ALA A 81 38.30 2.77 8.34
CA ALA A 81 39.32 1.76 8.04
C ALA A 81 38.69 0.37 7.93
N PHE A 82 39.20 -0.44 6.99
CA PHE A 82 38.86 -1.86 6.83
C PHE A 82 40.12 -2.63 6.36
N PRO A 83 40.17 -3.97 6.42
CA PRO A 83 41.38 -4.69 6.05
C PRO A 83 41.69 -4.53 4.54
N SER A 84 42.95 -4.23 4.20
CA SER A 84 43.44 -4.11 2.81
C SER A 84 43.29 -5.38 1.97
N SER A 85 43.03 -6.52 2.61
CA SER A 85 42.69 -7.80 1.98
C SER A 85 41.25 -7.90 1.47
N HIS A 86 40.44 -6.87 1.64
CA HIS A 86 39.04 -6.83 1.23
C HIS A 86 38.84 -5.84 0.06
N SER A 87 37.85 -6.10 -0.79
CA SER A 87 37.46 -5.23 -1.90
C SER A 87 35.98 -4.84 -1.82
N VAL A 88 35.60 -3.75 -2.49
CA VAL A 88 34.20 -3.34 -2.67
C VAL A 88 33.77 -3.72 -4.08
N THR A 89 32.71 -4.52 -4.21
CA THR A 89 32.28 -5.09 -5.50
C THR A 89 31.03 -4.44 -6.08
N PHE A 90 30.23 -3.77 -5.24
CA PHE A 90 29.04 -3.02 -5.65
C PHE A 90 28.70 -1.95 -4.60
N ALA A 91 28.15 -0.81 -5.00
CA ALA A 91 27.68 0.24 -4.09
C ALA A 91 26.35 0.83 -4.56
N TRP A 92 25.54 1.34 -3.63
CA TRP A 92 24.29 2.04 -3.91
C TRP A 92 24.17 3.32 -3.08
N ASN A 93 23.62 4.37 -3.69
CA ASN A 93 23.49 5.72 -3.12
C ASN A 93 24.83 6.34 -2.62
N ALA A 94 25.97 5.81 -3.07
CA ALA A 94 27.32 6.25 -2.72
C ALA A 94 28.33 5.82 -3.81
N ASP A 95 29.30 6.69 -4.08
CA ASP A 95 30.53 6.34 -4.81
C ASP A 95 31.60 5.93 -3.78
N VAL A 96 31.94 4.65 -3.75
CA VAL A 96 32.92 4.12 -2.78
C VAL A 96 34.31 4.08 -3.39
N SER A 97 35.27 4.69 -2.69
CA SER A 97 36.69 4.70 -3.04
C SER A 97 37.53 4.09 -1.91
N THR A 98 38.67 3.49 -2.26
CA THR A 98 39.55 2.82 -1.30
C THR A 98 40.98 3.29 -1.50
N SER A 99 41.66 3.67 -0.42
CA SER A 99 43.06 4.10 -0.43
C SER A 99 43.86 3.35 0.64
N GLU A 100 45.10 2.98 0.34
CA GLU A 100 45.99 2.38 1.34
C GLU A 100 46.58 3.45 2.25
N THR A 101 46.57 3.19 3.55
CA THR A 101 47.24 4.00 4.58
C THR A 101 48.65 3.49 4.84
N ALA A 102 49.50 4.35 5.41
CA ALA A 102 50.90 4.01 5.70
C ALA A 102 51.08 2.89 6.76
N ASP A 103 50.04 2.52 7.51
CA ASP A 103 50.03 1.40 8.45
C ASP A 103 49.49 0.08 7.85
N GLY A 104 49.25 0.04 6.53
CA GLY A 104 48.81 -1.14 5.79
C GLY A 104 47.33 -1.51 5.94
N LYS A 105 46.52 -0.67 6.61
CA LYS A 105 45.09 -0.88 6.86
C LYS A 105 44.23 -0.01 5.94
N GLY A 106 43.82 -0.56 4.79
CA GLY A 106 43.05 0.17 3.77
C GLY A 106 41.94 1.08 4.34
N MET A 107 41.99 2.37 4.01
CA MET A 107 40.91 3.30 4.36
C MET A 107 39.89 3.33 3.22
N ALA A 108 38.67 2.91 3.50
CA ALA A 108 37.53 3.21 2.64
C ALA A 108 37.13 4.66 2.86
N THR A 109 36.88 5.39 1.78
CA THR A 109 36.11 6.63 1.80
C THR A 109 34.93 6.45 0.87
N ALA A 110 33.75 6.27 1.45
CA ALA A 110 32.49 6.36 0.74
C ALA A 110 32.11 7.84 0.58
N ARG A 111 32.12 8.32 -0.65
CA ARG A 111 31.53 9.60 -1.00
C ARG A 111 30.05 9.39 -1.28
N LEU A 112 29.20 10.28 -0.80
CA LEU A 112 27.77 10.19 -1.04
C LEU A 112 27.43 10.90 -2.36
N THR A 113 26.95 10.12 -3.34
CA THR A 113 26.46 10.64 -4.62
C THR A 113 24.99 10.28 -4.73
N VAL A 114 24.13 11.26 -4.39
CA VAL A 114 22.68 11.10 -4.30
C VAL A 114 22.01 12.20 -5.11
N GLY A 115 20.88 11.89 -5.77
CA GLY A 115 20.16 12.80 -6.68
C GLY A 115 19.40 13.96 -6.02
N THR A 116 19.75 14.33 -4.79
CA THR A 116 19.38 15.59 -4.12
C THR A 116 20.60 16.53 -4.12
N PRO A 117 20.45 17.86 -3.97
CA PRO A 117 21.61 18.75 -3.99
C PRO A 117 22.62 18.40 -2.87
N GLU A 118 23.75 17.83 -3.27
CA GLU A 118 24.94 17.54 -2.46
C GLU A 118 24.66 16.97 -1.05
N GLY A 119 24.10 15.75 -0.97
CA GLY A 119 24.06 14.99 0.28
C GLY A 119 23.34 15.68 1.45
N PHE A 120 22.40 16.59 1.14
CA PHE A 120 21.63 17.34 2.13
C PHE A 120 20.63 16.45 2.85
N VAL A 121 20.66 16.49 4.19
CA VAL A 121 19.76 15.77 5.10
C VAL A 121 19.01 16.79 5.95
N PRO A 122 17.69 16.99 5.73
CA PRO A 122 16.86 17.88 6.55
C PRO A 122 16.82 17.49 8.03
N SER A 123 16.47 18.46 8.88
CA SER A 123 16.23 18.25 10.32
C SER A 123 15.16 17.19 10.54
N GLY A 124 15.50 16.08 11.21
CA GLY A 124 14.62 14.96 11.52
C GLY A 124 14.67 13.79 10.51
N GLU A 125 15.24 14.01 9.32
CA GLU A 125 15.32 13.01 8.25
C GLU A 125 16.56 12.12 8.34
N ALA A 126 16.64 11.12 7.46
CA ALA A 126 17.76 10.20 7.34
C ALA A 126 18.12 9.88 5.89
N LEU A 127 19.40 9.61 5.65
CA LEU A 127 19.99 9.22 4.38
C LEU A 127 20.54 7.79 4.50
N ALA A 128 20.20 6.92 3.55
CA ALA A 128 20.63 5.52 3.56
C ALA A 128 21.46 5.17 2.30
N PHE A 129 22.59 4.52 2.52
CA PHE A 129 23.52 4.05 1.49
C PHE A 129 24.12 2.70 1.89
N GLY A 130 24.94 2.13 1.01
CA GLY A 130 25.69 0.93 1.36
C GLY A 130 26.42 0.30 0.18
N PHE A 131 27.06 -0.83 0.45
CA PHE A 131 27.90 -1.53 -0.51
C PHE A 131 28.06 -3.01 -0.17
N ASN A 132 28.43 -3.80 -1.18
CA ASN A 132 28.88 -5.17 -1.02
C ASN A 132 30.41 -5.19 -1.03
N GLY A 133 30.99 -6.03 -0.18
CA GLY A 133 32.42 -6.30 -0.18
C GLY A 133 32.73 -7.79 -0.15
N GLU A 134 33.96 -8.12 -0.47
CA GLU A 134 34.49 -9.48 -0.48
C GLU A 134 35.86 -9.50 0.20
N GLY A 135 36.12 -10.49 1.04
CA GLY A 135 37.44 -10.64 1.66
C GLY A 135 37.60 -11.89 2.53
N PRO A 136 38.84 -12.19 3.00
CA PRO A 136 39.11 -13.33 3.87
C PRO A 136 38.48 -13.15 5.26
N GLY A 137 37.68 -14.13 5.69
CA GLY A 137 37.06 -14.13 7.03
C GLY A 137 35.74 -13.37 7.14
N GLY A 138 35.26 -12.78 6.04
CA GLY A 138 33.91 -12.25 5.89
C GLY A 138 33.51 -11.18 6.91
N PRO A 139 32.22 -11.04 7.25
CA PRO A 139 31.77 -10.00 8.18
C PRO A 139 32.30 -10.19 9.61
N SER A 140 32.84 -11.36 9.96
CA SER A 140 33.58 -11.59 11.21
C SER A 140 35.01 -11.06 11.22
N ALA A 141 35.64 -10.85 10.06
CA ALA A 141 36.91 -10.13 9.93
C ALA A 141 36.70 -8.61 9.84
N PHE A 142 35.48 -8.18 9.54
CA PHE A 142 35.06 -6.79 9.59
C PHE A 142 34.88 -6.34 11.06
N ILE A 143 35.99 -5.94 11.69
CA ILE A 143 35.97 -5.23 12.98
C ILE A 143 35.07 -3.98 12.79
N PRO A 144 34.12 -3.69 13.69
CA PRO A 144 33.29 -2.49 13.57
C PRO A 144 34.16 -1.23 13.43
N PRO A 145 33.77 -0.27 12.58
CA PRO A 145 34.67 0.76 12.06
C PRO A 145 35.25 1.64 13.17
N GLN A 146 36.46 1.33 13.60
CA GLN A 146 37.28 2.23 14.40
C GLN A 146 37.82 3.33 13.48
N ASN A 147 37.88 4.56 13.99
CA ASN A 147 38.22 5.76 13.21
C ASN A 147 37.23 6.04 12.05
N LEU A 148 35.93 5.87 12.31
CA LEU A 148 34.90 6.44 11.45
C LEU A 148 35.07 7.98 11.43
N SER A 149 35.13 8.55 10.23
CA SER A 149 35.30 9.98 10.00
C SER A 149 34.22 10.51 9.06
N LEU A 150 33.74 11.72 9.35
CA LEU A 150 32.64 12.34 8.62
C LEU A 150 33.02 13.76 8.22
N THR A 151 32.72 14.15 6.98
CA THR A 151 32.85 15.54 6.52
C THR A 151 31.45 16.14 6.36
N VAL A 152 31.11 17.09 7.25
CA VAL A 152 29.80 17.78 7.27
C VAL A 152 29.99 19.27 6.98
N CYS A 153 29.06 19.84 6.22
CA CYS A 153 28.97 21.28 5.98
C CYS A 153 27.65 21.82 6.53
N HIS A 154 27.71 22.80 7.42
CA HIS A 154 26.53 23.55 7.87
C HIS A 154 26.14 24.60 6.83
N THR A 155 24.91 24.56 6.33
CA THR A 155 24.35 25.60 5.47
C THR A 155 23.92 26.81 6.30
N THR A 156 24.84 27.75 6.54
CA THR A 156 24.48 29.04 7.15
C THR A 156 23.77 29.94 6.14
N GLY A 157 22.54 30.36 6.43
CA GLY A 157 21.93 31.51 5.77
C GLY A 157 21.25 31.27 4.41
N GLY A 158 20.65 30.11 4.20
CA GLY A 158 19.58 29.96 3.20
C GLY A 158 18.23 30.20 3.88
N ASN A 159 17.71 31.43 3.86
CA ASN A 159 16.37 31.71 4.38
C ASN A 159 15.33 31.16 3.39
N THR A 160 15.09 29.85 3.39
CA THR A 160 13.94 29.25 2.71
C THR A 160 12.69 29.68 3.47
N SER A 161 12.21 30.87 3.13
CA SER A 161 10.88 31.33 3.49
C SER A 161 9.90 30.21 3.21
N THR A 162 9.14 29.81 4.23
CA THR A 162 7.90 29.06 4.07
C THR A 162 7.14 29.66 2.89
N PRO A 163 6.64 28.87 1.91
CA PRO A 163 5.92 29.45 0.78
C PRO A 163 4.74 30.26 1.30
N THR A 164 4.81 31.59 1.18
CA THR A 164 3.69 32.44 1.54
C THR A 164 2.50 32.05 0.66
N PRO A 165 1.30 31.79 1.23
CA PRO A 165 0.13 31.49 0.42
C PRO A 165 -0.08 32.60 -0.61
N PRO A 166 -0.47 32.29 -1.86
CA PRO A 166 -0.67 33.30 -2.89
C PRO A 166 -1.72 34.30 -2.43
N THR A 167 -1.32 35.56 -2.31
CA THR A 167 -2.21 36.66 -1.92
C THR A 167 -3.29 36.83 -2.97
N LEU A 168 -4.55 36.87 -2.54
CA LEU A 168 -5.70 37.12 -3.42
C LEU A 168 -5.51 38.45 -4.18
N PRO A 169 -5.77 38.50 -5.50
CA PRO A 169 -5.83 39.77 -6.22
C PRO A 169 -7.02 40.61 -5.70
N PRO A 170 -6.90 41.95 -5.71
CA PRO A 170 -7.90 42.83 -5.11
C PRO A 170 -9.25 42.76 -5.83
N THR A 171 -10.33 42.68 -5.04
CA THR A 171 -11.71 42.62 -5.51
C THR A 171 -12.11 43.91 -6.23
N THR A 172 -12.16 43.89 -7.57
CA THR A 172 -12.76 44.96 -8.38
C THR A 172 -14.27 44.79 -8.46
N THR A 173 -15.00 45.48 -7.60
CA THR A 173 -16.46 45.55 -7.62
C THR A 173 -16.96 46.12 -8.95
N THR A 174 -17.39 45.25 -9.86
CA THR A 174 -18.04 45.66 -11.12
C THR A 174 -19.51 45.29 -11.05
N THR A 175 -20.34 46.29 -10.78
CA THR A 175 -21.80 46.14 -10.68
C THR A 175 -22.39 45.85 -12.06
N SER A 176 -22.80 44.60 -12.30
CA SER A 176 -23.48 44.19 -13.52
C SER A 176 -24.97 44.02 -13.26
N THR A 177 -25.78 44.94 -13.77
CA THR A 177 -27.24 44.90 -13.71
C THR A 177 -27.79 43.79 -14.61
N LEU A 178 -28.66 42.92 -14.06
CA LEU A 178 -29.44 41.98 -14.89
C LEU A 178 -30.34 42.76 -15.85
N SER A 179 -30.31 42.39 -17.13
CA SER A 179 -31.38 42.69 -18.08
C SER A 179 -32.11 41.39 -18.42
N THR A 180 -33.35 41.26 -17.96
CA THR A 180 -34.24 40.14 -18.31
C THR A 180 -34.75 40.29 -19.74
N THR A 181 -34.46 39.33 -20.61
CA THR A 181 -35.08 39.23 -21.94
C THR A 181 -35.88 37.93 -22.02
N THR A 182 -37.20 38.06 -21.89
CA THR A 182 -38.15 36.95 -22.04
C THR A 182 -38.30 36.60 -23.51
N THR A 183 -37.92 35.39 -23.92
CA THR A 183 -38.19 34.90 -25.28
C THR A 183 -39.12 33.69 -25.22
N THR A 184 -40.41 33.96 -25.41
CA THR A 184 -41.46 32.95 -25.59
C THR A 184 -41.21 32.19 -26.90
N THR A 185 -41.14 30.86 -26.85
CA THR A 185 -41.17 30.03 -28.08
C THR A 185 -42.13 28.87 -27.91
N SER A 186 -42.88 28.58 -28.97
CA SER A 186 -44.18 27.91 -28.88
C SER A 186 -44.13 26.39 -28.87
N VAL A 187 -45.14 25.80 -28.23
CA VAL A 187 -45.44 24.37 -28.25
C VAL A 187 -45.79 23.91 -29.67
N VAL A 188 -45.19 22.81 -30.12
CA VAL A 188 -45.70 21.99 -31.22
C VAL A 188 -45.91 20.58 -30.68
N SER A 189 -47.16 20.13 -30.63
CA SER A 189 -47.52 18.78 -30.20
C SER A 189 -47.39 17.80 -31.36
N THR A 190 -46.64 16.72 -31.17
CA THR A 190 -46.76 15.49 -31.98
C THR A 190 -46.98 14.30 -31.05
N THR A 191 -48.23 13.82 -31.01
CA THR A 191 -48.65 12.61 -30.29
C THR A 191 -48.16 11.36 -31.00
N THR A 192 -47.43 10.48 -30.32
CA THR A 192 -47.28 9.07 -30.76
C THR A 192 -47.17 8.13 -29.56
N THR A 193 -48.27 7.39 -29.35
CA THR A 193 -48.38 6.02 -28.81
C THR A 193 -47.65 5.65 -27.51
N THR A 194 -48.45 5.56 -26.45
CA THR A 194 -48.15 4.91 -25.17
C THR A 194 -47.78 3.44 -25.34
N MET A 195 -46.65 3.01 -24.76
CA MET A 195 -46.45 1.63 -24.28
C MET A 195 -46.19 1.65 -22.78
N GLY A 196 -46.59 0.59 -22.08
CA GLY A 196 -46.82 0.61 -20.63
C GLY A 196 -45.60 0.98 -19.79
N SER A 197 -45.74 2.02 -18.97
CA SER A 197 -44.82 2.28 -17.86
C SER A 197 -45.03 1.21 -16.78
N THR A 198 -44.13 0.24 -16.71
CA THR A 198 -43.86 -0.45 -15.45
C THR A 198 -43.31 0.58 -14.48
N THR A 199 -44.05 0.86 -13.42
CA THR A 199 -43.63 1.77 -12.34
C THR A 199 -42.31 1.29 -11.74
N SER A 200 -41.22 2.00 -12.04
CA SER A 200 -39.97 1.85 -11.31
C SER A 200 -40.23 2.24 -9.85
N SER A 201 -40.06 1.30 -8.93
CA SER A 201 -40.04 1.61 -7.51
C SER A 201 -38.78 2.43 -7.23
N SER A 202 -38.92 3.75 -7.20
CA SER A 202 -37.86 4.66 -6.79
C SER A 202 -37.63 4.51 -5.28
N SER A 203 -36.93 3.44 -4.90
CA SER A 203 -36.35 3.29 -3.57
C SER A 203 -35.59 4.58 -3.23
N PRO A 204 -35.88 5.25 -2.11
CA PRO A 204 -35.32 6.57 -1.82
C PRO A 204 -33.79 6.52 -1.85
N LEU A 205 -33.17 7.65 -2.22
CA LEU A 205 -31.71 7.81 -2.18
C LEU A 205 -31.22 7.45 -0.76
N PRO A 206 -30.11 6.69 -0.63
CA PRO A 206 -29.55 6.41 0.68
C PRO A 206 -29.09 7.73 1.33
N PRO A 207 -29.19 7.86 2.67
CA PRO A 207 -28.87 9.11 3.35
C PRO A 207 -27.41 9.51 3.15
N SER A 208 -27.16 10.83 3.19
CA SER A 208 -25.80 11.37 3.22
C SER A 208 -25.10 10.92 4.50
N LEU A 209 -23.89 10.37 4.35
CA LEU A 209 -23.04 10.02 5.48
C LEU A 209 -22.59 11.29 6.22
N THR A 210 -22.43 11.22 7.53
CA THR A 210 -21.82 12.30 8.31
C THR A 210 -20.30 12.41 8.06
N PRO A 211 -19.64 13.52 8.42
CA PRO A 211 -18.18 13.61 8.39
C PRO A 211 -17.46 12.52 9.20
N GLU A 212 -18.06 12.09 10.33
CA GLU A 212 -17.55 10.99 11.17
C GLU A 212 -17.65 9.64 10.42
N GLU A 213 -18.82 9.33 9.85
CA GLU A 213 -19.03 8.08 9.11
C GLU A 213 -18.12 7.95 7.89
N ARG A 214 -17.81 9.08 7.23
CA ARG A 214 -16.86 9.15 6.10
C ARG A 214 -15.40 9.11 6.50
N PHE A 215 -15.06 9.28 7.79
CA PHE A 215 -13.68 9.41 8.20
C PHE A 215 -12.92 8.09 8.00
N ASN A 216 -11.84 8.12 7.23
CA ASN A 216 -11.07 6.92 6.90
C ASN A 216 -10.16 6.51 8.08
N LEU A 217 -10.45 5.36 8.68
CA LEU A 217 -9.65 4.75 9.74
C LEU A 217 -8.56 3.80 9.21
N ALA A 218 -8.38 3.74 7.89
CA ALA A 218 -7.51 2.87 7.09
C ALA A 218 -7.78 1.36 7.20
N VAL A 219 -8.25 0.86 8.35
CA VAL A 219 -8.33 -0.57 8.64
C VAL A 219 -9.67 -1.16 8.19
N GLY A 220 -9.60 -2.28 7.47
CA GLY A 220 -10.78 -2.98 6.99
C GLY A 220 -10.52 -4.45 6.69
N THR A 221 -11.45 -5.04 5.97
CA THR A 221 -11.43 -6.43 5.51
C THR A 221 -12.37 -6.54 4.32
N GLN A 222 -12.56 -7.76 3.83
CA GLN A 222 -13.31 -8.05 2.62
C GLN A 222 -14.21 -9.27 2.78
N THR A 223 -15.13 -9.42 1.84
CA THR A 223 -15.91 -10.64 1.66
C THR A 223 -15.81 -11.09 0.22
N ILE A 224 -15.06 -12.16 -0.02
CA ILE A 224 -14.79 -12.72 -1.35
C ILE A 224 -15.01 -14.22 -1.28
N ALA A 225 -16.01 -14.69 -2.04
CA ALA A 225 -16.35 -16.11 -2.15
C ALA A 225 -16.46 -16.89 -0.81
N PRO A 226 -17.02 -16.33 0.28
CA PRO A 226 -17.00 -16.97 1.60
C PRO A 226 -17.70 -18.32 1.56
N PHE A 227 -17.11 -19.37 2.15
CA PHE A 227 -17.59 -20.75 1.96
C PHE A 227 -18.83 -21.12 2.80
N TYR A 228 -19.10 -20.35 3.86
CA TYR A 228 -20.13 -20.62 4.86
C TYR A 228 -20.89 -19.34 5.23
N LYS A 229 -21.99 -19.54 5.93
CA LYS A 229 -22.88 -18.52 6.51
C LYS A 229 -23.65 -19.13 7.70
N PHE A 230 -24.22 -18.30 8.56
CA PHE A 230 -24.84 -18.67 9.82
C PHE A 230 -26.28 -18.16 9.98
N THR A 231 -26.78 -17.35 9.03
CA THR A 231 -28.13 -16.77 9.04
C THR A 231 -28.92 -17.13 7.76
N SER A 232 -30.15 -16.62 7.68
CA SER A 232 -30.99 -16.72 6.49
C SER A 232 -30.51 -15.84 5.33
N ASP A 233 -29.80 -14.74 5.59
CA ASP A 233 -29.26 -13.83 4.56
C ASP A 233 -28.36 -14.61 3.58
N ASP A 234 -28.20 -14.11 2.35
CA ASP A 234 -27.17 -14.65 1.47
C ASP A 234 -25.74 -14.32 1.95
N ARG A 235 -24.76 -14.96 1.32
CA ARG A 235 -23.34 -14.88 1.68
C ARG A 235 -22.77 -13.46 1.58
N LEU A 236 -23.26 -12.62 0.67
CA LEU A 236 -22.79 -11.25 0.48
C LEU A 236 -23.39 -10.33 1.55
N LEU A 237 -24.70 -10.44 1.79
CA LEU A 237 -25.40 -9.59 2.76
C LEU A 237 -24.99 -9.91 4.21
N GLU A 238 -24.85 -11.19 4.56
CA GLU A 238 -24.46 -11.60 5.92
C GLU A 238 -23.05 -11.11 6.29
N THR A 239 -22.06 -11.34 5.42
CA THR A 239 -20.69 -10.91 5.66
C THR A 239 -20.57 -9.39 5.65
N ALA A 240 -21.29 -8.68 4.77
CA ALA A 240 -21.34 -7.23 4.80
C ALA A 240 -21.89 -6.72 6.15
N LYS A 241 -22.98 -7.30 6.67
CA LYS A 241 -23.48 -7.01 8.03
C LYS A 241 -22.41 -7.33 9.09
N ARG A 242 -21.62 -8.40 8.93
CA ARG A 242 -20.53 -8.73 9.86
C ARG A 242 -19.38 -7.70 9.80
N VAL A 243 -18.96 -7.25 8.62
CA VAL A 243 -17.95 -6.18 8.43
C VAL A 243 -18.41 -4.86 9.06
N GLN A 244 -19.68 -4.50 8.87
CA GLN A 244 -20.27 -3.34 9.55
C GLN A 244 -20.27 -3.52 11.07
N SER A 245 -20.63 -4.70 11.58
CA SER A 245 -20.66 -5.00 13.03
C SER A 245 -19.26 -5.02 13.70
N MET A 246 -18.20 -5.25 12.92
CA MET A 246 -16.81 -5.07 13.36
C MET A 246 -16.46 -3.58 13.54
N GLY A 247 -17.28 -2.67 13.00
CA GLY A 247 -17.05 -1.24 13.04
C GLY A 247 -16.19 -0.71 11.89
N SER A 248 -16.05 -1.44 10.78
CA SER A 248 -15.39 -0.91 9.58
C SER A 248 -16.39 -0.12 8.72
N ASN A 249 -15.94 1.01 8.16
CA ASN A 249 -16.65 1.77 7.13
C ASN A 249 -16.08 1.50 5.72
N ILE A 250 -15.25 0.47 5.57
CA ILE A 250 -14.69 -0.01 4.30
C ILE A 250 -15.25 -1.41 4.00
N LEU A 251 -15.65 -1.65 2.76
CA LEU A 251 -16.10 -2.95 2.28
C LEU A 251 -15.49 -3.27 0.91
N LYS A 252 -14.66 -4.31 0.81
CA LYS A 252 -14.18 -4.87 -0.47
C LYS A 252 -14.98 -6.14 -0.82
N ILE A 253 -15.56 -6.16 -2.02
CA ILE A 253 -16.38 -7.25 -2.58
C ILE A 253 -15.99 -7.53 -4.05
N SER A 254 -16.41 -8.68 -4.56
CA SER A 254 -16.39 -8.98 -5.99
C SER A 254 -17.70 -8.53 -6.64
N LEU A 255 -17.67 -8.17 -7.92
CA LEU A 255 -18.84 -8.00 -8.78
C LEU A 255 -19.15 -9.26 -9.58
N ASP A 256 -18.97 -10.43 -8.95
CA ASP A 256 -19.33 -11.73 -9.49
C ASP A 256 -20.38 -12.39 -8.55
N PRO A 257 -21.65 -12.53 -8.99
CA PRO A 257 -22.69 -13.16 -8.18
C PRO A 257 -22.43 -14.66 -7.90
N ASP A 258 -21.65 -15.35 -8.74
CA ASP A 258 -21.38 -16.79 -8.54
C ASP A 258 -20.49 -17.02 -7.31
N MET A 259 -19.58 -16.09 -6.99
CA MET A 259 -18.77 -16.13 -5.76
C MET A 259 -19.64 -16.17 -4.50
N TYR A 260 -20.80 -15.53 -4.52
CA TYR A 260 -21.74 -15.49 -3.40
C TYR A 260 -22.89 -16.51 -3.51
N GLN A 261 -22.84 -17.37 -4.53
CA GLN A 261 -23.88 -18.36 -4.87
C GLN A 261 -25.25 -17.73 -5.19
N LEU A 262 -25.26 -16.51 -5.75
CA LEU A 262 -26.47 -15.73 -6.04
C LEU A 262 -27.04 -16.10 -7.41
N GLN A 263 -28.03 -17.00 -7.43
CA GLN A 263 -28.65 -17.49 -8.66
C GLN A 263 -29.75 -16.54 -9.17
N TYR A 264 -29.36 -15.53 -9.96
CA TYR A 264 -30.27 -14.57 -10.59
C TYR A 264 -30.10 -14.55 -12.12
N SER A 265 -31.20 -14.35 -12.85
CA SER A 265 -31.20 -14.26 -14.32
C SER A 265 -30.75 -12.87 -14.83
N VAL A 266 -29.56 -12.44 -14.43
CA VAL A 266 -28.92 -11.20 -14.89
C VAL A 266 -27.73 -11.51 -15.82
N ASN A 267 -27.37 -10.56 -16.68
CA ASN A 267 -26.11 -10.65 -17.42
C ASN A 267 -24.94 -10.37 -16.46
N LYS A 268 -24.30 -11.42 -15.93
CA LYS A 268 -23.18 -11.27 -14.99
C LYS A 268 -21.93 -10.58 -15.55
N TRP A 269 -21.86 -10.38 -16.88
CA TRP A 269 -20.79 -9.63 -17.55
C TRP A 269 -21.09 -8.13 -17.67
N ASP A 270 -22.30 -7.71 -17.31
CA ASP A 270 -22.71 -6.31 -17.19
C ASP A 270 -22.76 -5.95 -15.70
N PRO A 271 -21.78 -5.17 -15.19
CA PRO A 271 -21.73 -4.85 -13.77
C PRO A 271 -22.87 -3.92 -13.33
N VAL A 272 -23.48 -3.15 -14.23
CA VAL A 272 -24.68 -2.35 -13.90
C VAL A 272 -25.87 -3.28 -13.70
N ALA A 273 -26.02 -4.30 -14.54
CA ALA A 273 -27.05 -5.34 -14.38
C ALA A 273 -26.85 -6.17 -13.10
N VAL A 274 -25.61 -6.46 -12.70
CA VAL A 274 -25.31 -7.12 -11.41
C VAL A 274 -25.73 -6.24 -10.23
N LEU A 275 -25.33 -4.96 -10.21
CA LEU A 275 -25.59 -4.06 -9.08
C LEU A 275 -27.06 -3.64 -8.94
N SER A 276 -27.79 -3.52 -10.05
CA SER A 276 -29.20 -3.09 -10.06
C SER A 276 -30.22 -4.24 -10.14
N GLY A 277 -29.81 -5.41 -10.63
CA GLY A 277 -30.69 -6.57 -10.83
C GLY A 277 -30.66 -7.61 -9.71
N ILE A 278 -29.75 -7.49 -8.74
CA ILE A 278 -29.60 -8.44 -7.62
C ILE A 278 -29.86 -7.72 -6.28
N PRO A 279 -30.92 -8.08 -5.53
CA PRO A 279 -31.31 -7.42 -4.28
C PRO A 279 -30.20 -7.34 -3.21
N SER A 280 -29.33 -8.36 -3.14
CA SER A 280 -28.21 -8.42 -2.19
C SER A 280 -27.17 -7.32 -2.47
N TYR A 281 -26.83 -7.08 -3.73
CA TYR A 281 -25.93 -5.99 -4.11
C TYR A 281 -26.59 -4.62 -3.86
N GLU A 282 -27.84 -4.42 -4.26
CA GLU A 282 -28.54 -3.15 -3.99
C GLU A 282 -28.60 -2.84 -2.49
N THR A 283 -28.93 -3.84 -1.67
CA THR A 283 -28.98 -3.72 -0.21
C THR A 283 -27.61 -3.36 0.37
N VAL A 284 -26.55 -4.06 -0.05
CA VAL A 284 -25.19 -3.84 0.46
C VAL A 284 -24.63 -2.46 0.07
N LEU A 285 -24.89 -1.98 -1.14
CA LEU A 285 -24.45 -0.63 -1.56
C LEU A 285 -25.18 0.51 -0.83
N ARG A 286 -26.37 0.23 -0.27
CA ARG A 286 -27.14 1.18 0.55
C ARG A 286 -26.74 1.17 2.04
N MET A 287 -25.88 0.24 2.47
CA MET A 287 -25.33 0.23 3.83
C MET A 287 -24.44 1.47 4.12
N PRO A 288 -24.19 1.84 5.39
CA PRO A 288 -23.41 3.04 5.72
C PRO A 288 -21.88 2.80 5.67
N PHE A 289 -21.38 2.07 4.67
CA PHE A 289 -19.95 2.10 4.35
C PHE A 289 -19.62 3.40 3.62
N ALA A 290 -18.47 3.97 3.94
CA ALA A 290 -17.90 5.15 3.29
C ALA A 290 -17.12 4.80 2.04
N VAL A 291 -16.40 3.67 2.06
CA VAL A 291 -15.58 3.19 0.94
C VAL A 291 -16.03 1.79 0.53
N TYR A 292 -16.41 1.66 -0.73
CA TYR A 292 -16.67 0.38 -1.39
C TYR A 292 -15.52 0.10 -2.36
N MET A 293 -14.95 -1.10 -2.31
CA MET A 293 -13.97 -1.57 -3.29
C MET A 293 -14.51 -2.78 -4.03
N PHE A 294 -14.32 -2.79 -5.34
CA PHE A 294 -14.83 -3.81 -6.23
C PHE A 294 -13.69 -4.51 -6.95
N TRP A 295 -13.68 -5.84 -6.91
CA TRP A 295 -13.11 -6.62 -7.99
C TRP A 295 -14.12 -6.68 -9.12
N LEU A 296 -13.80 -6.07 -10.26
CA LEU A 296 -14.60 -6.18 -11.47
C LEU A 296 -13.90 -7.18 -12.40
N GLU A 297 -14.11 -8.47 -12.15
CA GLU A 297 -13.38 -9.51 -12.88
C GLU A 297 -13.92 -9.77 -14.28
N THR A 298 -13.24 -9.15 -15.24
CA THR A 298 -13.23 -9.51 -16.67
C THR A 298 -11.80 -9.83 -17.13
N ALA A 299 -10.90 -10.21 -16.20
CA ALA A 299 -9.52 -10.54 -16.55
C ALA A 299 -9.44 -11.81 -17.40
N GLY A 300 -8.39 -11.91 -18.23
CA GLY A 300 -8.21 -12.98 -19.20
C GLY A 300 -8.52 -12.59 -20.64
N ASP A 301 -9.26 -11.49 -20.89
CA ASP A 301 -9.45 -10.95 -22.24
C ASP A 301 -8.11 -10.59 -22.93
N PHE A 302 -7.08 -10.23 -22.16
CA PHE A 302 -5.71 -9.97 -22.64
C PHE A 302 -4.85 -11.25 -22.82
N LEU A 303 -5.39 -12.43 -22.50
CA LEU A 303 -4.74 -13.74 -22.72
C LEU A 303 -5.20 -14.41 -24.03
N LYS A 304 -6.15 -13.81 -24.77
CA LYS A 304 -6.58 -14.28 -26.09
C LYS A 304 -5.39 -14.39 -27.08
N PRO A 305 -5.40 -15.34 -28.03
CA PRO A 305 -4.34 -15.48 -29.05
C PRO A 305 -4.07 -14.20 -29.84
N GLU A 306 -5.11 -13.45 -30.18
CA GLU A 306 -5.10 -12.15 -30.87
C GLU A 306 -4.69 -10.97 -29.97
N GLY A 307 -4.51 -11.20 -28.67
CA GLY A 307 -4.27 -10.16 -27.66
C GLY A 307 -5.54 -9.37 -27.32
N PHE A 308 -5.37 -8.13 -26.90
CA PHE A 308 -6.47 -7.25 -26.49
C PHE A 308 -6.76 -6.21 -27.58
N THR A 309 -7.76 -6.49 -28.41
CA THR A 309 -8.07 -5.75 -29.64
C THR A 309 -8.63 -4.35 -29.38
N ASP A 310 -8.85 -3.54 -30.42
CA ASP A 310 -9.55 -2.25 -30.28
C ASP A 310 -11.02 -2.45 -29.90
N ALA A 311 -11.66 -3.55 -30.32
CA ALA A 311 -13.03 -3.89 -29.93
C ALA A 311 -13.12 -4.36 -28.46
N ASP A 312 -12.10 -5.05 -27.94
CA ASP A 312 -12.03 -5.38 -26.51
C ASP A 312 -11.79 -4.13 -25.65
N TYR A 313 -10.93 -3.23 -26.13
CA TYR A 313 -10.66 -1.94 -25.51
C TYR A 313 -11.93 -1.10 -25.38
N GLU A 314 -12.63 -0.87 -26.48
CA GLU A 314 -13.87 -0.07 -26.50
C GLU A 314 -14.95 -0.68 -25.59
N ARG A 315 -15.18 -2.00 -25.68
CA ARG A 315 -16.16 -2.68 -24.80
C ARG A 315 -15.80 -2.58 -23.33
N THR A 316 -14.53 -2.73 -22.97
CA THR A 316 -14.05 -2.63 -21.58
C THR A 316 -14.21 -1.20 -21.06
N MET A 317 -13.79 -0.21 -21.84
CA MET A 317 -13.89 1.21 -21.50
C MET A 317 -15.35 1.64 -21.33
N GLN A 318 -16.24 1.29 -22.26
CA GLN A 318 -17.67 1.62 -22.15
C GLN A 318 -18.37 0.90 -20.99
N SER A 319 -18.03 -0.37 -20.70
CA SER A 319 -18.57 -1.09 -19.54
C SER A 319 -18.19 -0.43 -18.22
N VAL A 320 -16.92 -0.05 -18.05
CA VAL A 320 -16.45 0.65 -16.84
C VAL A 320 -17.00 2.08 -16.76
N LYS A 321 -17.16 2.77 -17.89
CA LYS A 321 -17.82 4.07 -17.97
C LYS A 321 -19.28 4.00 -17.54
N ALA A 322 -20.04 3.02 -18.03
CA ALA A 322 -21.42 2.80 -17.64
C ALA A 322 -21.55 2.50 -16.13
N LEU A 323 -20.69 1.64 -15.58
CA LEU A 323 -20.61 1.38 -14.15
C LEU A 323 -20.32 2.65 -13.34
N THR A 324 -19.34 3.43 -13.77
CA THR A 324 -18.95 4.69 -13.12
C THR A 324 -20.12 5.68 -13.12
N SER A 325 -20.77 5.88 -14.27
CA SER A 325 -21.94 6.77 -14.39
C SER A 325 -23.11 6.29 -13.53
N PHE A 326 -23.39 4.98 -13.48
CA PHE A 326 -24.43 4.40 -12.62
C PHE A 326 -24.17 4.66 -11.13
N LEU A 327 -22.92 4.47 -10.66
CA LEU A 327 -22.54 4.70 -9.28
C LEU A 327 -22.62 6.20 -8.90
N LEU A 328 -22.17 7.09 -9.79
CA LEU A 328 -22.23 8.53 -9.58
C LEU A 328 -23.67 9.06 -9.50
N GLU A 329 -24.57 8.57 -10.36
CA GLU A 329 -25.98 9.00 -10.34
C GLU A 329 -26.75 8.39 -9.15
N THR A 330 -26.62 7.08 -8.92
CA THR A 330 -27.39 6.34 -7.91
C THR A 330 -27.04 6.73 -6.48
N PHE A 331 -25.78 7.12 -6.24
CA PHE A 331 -25.26 7.46 -4.92
C PHE A 331 -24.84 8.93 -4.81
N LYS A 332 -25.38 9.78 -5.68
CA LYS A 332 -25.21 11.23 -5.60
C LYS A 332 -25.58 11.77 -4.21
N ASP A 333 -24.79 12.72 -3.72
CA ASP A 333 -24.93 13.41 -2.44
C ASP A 333 -24.83 12.52 -1.17
N THR A 334 -24.41 11.26 -1.33
CA THR A 334 -24.17 10.33 -0.21
C THR A 334 -22.82 10.55 0.49
N GLY A 335 -21.85 11.15 -0.20
CA GLY A 335 -20.46 11.27 0.20
C GLY A 335 -19.68 9.94 0.18
N LYS A 336 -20.19 8.90 -0.51
CA LYS A 336 -19.51 7.60 -0.66
C LYS A 336 -18.39 7.65 -1.69
N VAL A 337 -17.39 6.79 -1.50
CA VAL A 337 -16.31 6.49 -2.45
C VAL A 337 -16.47 5.07 -2.96
N PHE A 338 -16.47 4.89 -4.27
CA PHE A 338 -16.42 3.58 -4.93
C PHE A 338 -15.07 3.43 -5.63
N MET A 339 -14.46 2.26 -5.51
CA MET A 339 -13.15 1.96 -6.08
C MET A 339 -13.27 0.71 -6.94
N ILE A 340 -13.02 0.83 -8.24
CA ILE A 340 -13.07 -0.28 -9.20
C ILE A 340 -11.65 -0.80 -9.41
N GLY A 341 -11.43 -2.11 -9.35
CA GLY A 341 -10.11 -2.70 -9.58
C GLY A 341 -10.19 -4.14 -10.02
N ASN A 342 -9.12 -4.90 -9.73
CA ASN A 342 -8.93 -6.29 -10.10
C ASN A 342 -8.40 -7.09 -8.91
N TRP A 343 -8.40 -8.41 -9.04
CA TRP A 343 -7.62 -9.32 -8.20
C TRP A 343 -6.17 -9.42 -8.71
N GLU A 344 -5.21 -9.45 -7.78
CA GLU A 344 -3.82 -9.95 -7.94
C GLU A 344 -3.29 -10.08 -9.38
N GLY A 345 -3.07 -8.94 -10.04
CA GLY A 345 -2.88 -8.91 -11.48
C GLY A 345 -1.64 -9.65 -11.98
N ASP A 346 -0.57 -9.75 -11.17
CA ASP A 346 0.65 -10.43 -11.58
C ASP A 346 0.39 -11.93 -11.84
N TRP A 347 -0.57 -12.55 -11.13
CA TRP A 347 -0.97 -13.93 -11.40
C TRP A 347 -1.49 -14.12 -12.82
N HIS A 348 -2.36 -13.22 -13.28
CA HIS A 348 -2.88 -13.27 -14.65
C HIS A 348 -1.78 -12.98 -15.68
N LEU A 349 -0.81 -12.12 -15.36
CA LEU A 349 0.32 -11.81 -16.24
C LEU A 349 1.26 -13.02 -16.43
N VAL A 350 1.61 -13.74 -15.35
CA VAL A 350 2.59 -14.84 -15.39
C VAL A 350 2.01 -16.20 -15.75
N ASN A 351 0.69 -16.40 -15.59
CA ASN A 351 -0.02 -17.67 -15.87
C ASN A 351 0.34 -18.25 -17.25
N ASP A 352 0.43 -19.58 -17.34
CA ASP A 352 0.55 -20.28 -18.62
C ASP A 352 -0.84 -20.68 -19.18
N PRO A 353 -1.29 -20.10 -20.31
CA PRO A 353 -2.58 -20.43 -20.93
C PRO A 353 -2.72 -21.91 -21.30
N GLY A 354 -1.61 -22.63 -21.50
CA GLY A 354 -1.63 -24.05 -21.85
C GLY A 354 -1.67 -25.00 -20.64
N ALA A 355 -1.44 -24.51 -19.42
CA ALA A 355 -1.20 -25.39 -18.26
C ALA A 355 -1.95 -25.03 -16.97
N GLN A 356 -2.72 -23.93 -16.93
CA GLN A 356 -3.42 -23.44 -15.72
C GLN A 356 -2.51 -23.35 -14.47
N THR A 357 -1.21 -23.12 -14.67
CA THR A 357 -0.22 -23.05 -13.60
C THR A 357 0.39 -21.66 -13.52
N TRP A 358 0.32 -21.09 -12.32
CA TRP A 358 0.98 -19.83 -11.99
C TRP A 358 2.48 -20.06 -11.79
N ASN A 359 3.29 -19.63 -12.76
CA ASN A 359 4.74 -19.77 -12.66
C ASN A 359 5.38 -18.49 -12.11
N ILE A 360 5.55 -18.41 -10.78
CA ILE A 360 6.31 -17.31 -10.13
C ILE A 360 7.74 -17.18 -10.68
N TRP A 361 8.35 -18.27 -11.11
CA TRP A 361 9.72 -18.28 -11.62
C TRP A 361 9.82 -17.85 -13.09
N ARG A 362 8.71 -17.44 -13.71
CA ARG A 362 8.70 -16.81 -15.03
C ARG A 362 9.37 -15.44 -14.97
N GLN A 363 10.66 -15.42 -15.33
CA GLN A 363 11.46 -14.18 -15.44
C GLN A 363 10.95 -13.26 -16.54
N THR A 364 10.61 -13.80 -17.71
CA THR A 364 10.19 -13.01 -18.87
C THR A 364 8.77 -13.34 -19.35
N VAL A 365 8.02 -12.31 -19.68
CA VAL A 365 6.64 -12.38 -20.17
C VAL A 365 6.60 -11.97 -21.65
N PRO A 366 5.83 -12.64 -22.52
CA PRO A 366 5.75 -12.28 -23.93
C PRO A 366 5.28 -10.83 -24.13
N LYS A 367 5.99 -10.05 -24.95
CA LYS A 367 5.68 -8.63 -25.22
C LYS A 367 4.23 -8.38 -25.64
N GLY A 368 3.64 -9.30 -26.41
CA GLY A 368 2.23 -9.25 -26.78
C GLY A 368 1.28 -9.22 -25.57
N ARG A 369 1.54 -10.05 -24.54
CA ARG A 369 0.76 -10.07 -23.31
C ARG A 369 0.97 -8.82 -22.46
N ILE A 370 2.20 -8.36 -22.33
CA ILE A 370 2.51 -7.10 -21.64
C ILE A 370 1.73 -5.94 -22.27
N ASN A 371 1.75 -5.84 -23.61
CA ASN A 371 1.00 -4.81 -24.34
C ASN A 371 -0.52 -4.97 -24.23
N ALA A 372 -1.03 -6.21 -24.28
CA ALA A 372 -2.45 -6.50 -24.10
C ALA A 372 -2.93 -6.10 -22.70
N MET A 373 -2.16 -6.41 -21.64
CA MET A 373 -2.50 -6.03 -20.28
C MET A 373 -2.36 -4.51 -20.04
N LYS A 374 -1.36 -3.83 -20.63
CA LYS A 374 -1.30 -2.35 -20.64
C LYS A 374 -2.59 -1.74 -21.18
N ARG A 375 -3.08 -2.24 -22.32
CA ARG A 375 -4.31 -1.77 -22.94
C ARG A 375 -5.55 -2.06 -22.09
N TRP A 376 -5.62 -3.23 -21.44
CA TRP A 376 -6.71 -3.59 -20.51
C TRP A 376 -6.76 -2.67 -19.28
N VAL A 377 -5.62 -2.39 -18.63
CA VAL A 377 -5.54 -1.44 -17.49
C VAL A 377 -5.90 -0.02 -17.96
N GLN A 378 -5.38 0.43 -19.12
CA GLN A 378 -5.67 1.75 -19.68
C GLN A 378 -7.17 1.93 -19.98
N ALA A 379 -7.82 0.95 -20.63
CA ALA A 379 -9.25 1.00 -20.95
C ALA A 379 -10.13 1.17 -19.68
N ARG A 380 -9.75 0.50 -18.58
CA ARG A 380 -10.46 0.59 -17.30
C ARG A 380 -10.28 1.96 -16.64
N GLN A 381 -9.05 2.49 -16.61
CA GLN A 381 -8.80 3.85 -16.10
C GLN A 381 -9.52 4.92 -16.94
N GLU A 382 -9.52 4.80 -18.27
CA GLU A 382 -10.25 5.72 -19.16
C GLU A 382 -11.76 5.63 -18.99
N GLY A 383 -12.32 4.44 -18.76
CA GLY A 383 -13.74 4.29 -18.42
C GLY A 383 -14.12 5.06 -17.17
N VAL A 384 -13.30 5.00 -16.11
CA VAL A 384 -13.51 5.79 -14.87
C VAL A 384 -13.34 7.29 -15.11
N VAL A 385 -12.34 7.71 -15.89
CA VAL A 385 -12.17 9.15 -16.25
C VAL A 385 -13.39 9.66 -17.01
N GLN A 386 -13.78 9.02 -18.12
CA GLN A 386 -14.92 9.47 -18.92
C GLN A 386 -16.25 9.40 -18.16
N GLY A 387 -16.40 8.45 -17.24
CA GLY A 387 -17.58 8.35 -16.38
C GLY A 387 -17.67 9.52 -15.39
N ARG A 388 -16.55 9.92 -14.77
CA ARG A 388 -16.45 11.13 -13.93
C ARG A 388 -16.76 12.40 -14.72
N GLU A 389 -16.13 12.54 -15.89
CA GLU A 389 -16.28 13.71 -16.76
C GLU A 389 -17.72 13.89 -17.29
N SER A 390 -18.43 12.78 -17.57
CA SER A 390 -19.82 12.83 -18.04
C SER A 390 -20.82 13.40 -17.04
N MET A 391 -20.53 13.29 -15.73
CA MET A 391 -21.42 13.71 -14.64
C MET A 391 -21.00 15.02 -13.97
N ASN A 392 -19.69 15.33 -13.98
CA ASN A 392 -19.13 16.59 -13.45
C ASN A 392 -19.59 16.94 -12.01
N LEU A 393 -19.60 15.94 -11.11
CA LEU A 393 -20.02 16.10 -9.71
C LEU A 393 -18.85 16.47 -8.78
N PRO A 394 -19.08 17.22 -7.68
CA PRO A 394 -18.08 17.46 -6.63
C PRO A 394 -17.76 16.18 -5.82
N ILE A 395 -16.52 16.03 -5.30
CA ILE A 395 -16.11 14.89 -4.42
C ILE A 395 -17.12 14.64 -3.30
N SER A 396 -17.54 15.75 -2.67
CA SER A 396 -18.40 15.76 -1.49
C SER A 396 -19.79 15.18 -1.76
N SER A 397 -20.16 15.07 -3.04
CA SER A 397 -21.39 14.40 -3.48
C SER A 397 -21.18 12.89 -3.51
N VAL A 398 -20.20 12.41 -4.28
CA VAL A 398 -19.84 10.99 -4.46
C VAL A 398 -18.52 10.92 -5.25
N SER A 399 -17.77 9.83 -5.13
CA SER A 399 -16.54 9.60 -5.91
C SER A 399 -16.45 8.19 -6.47
N VAL A 400 -15.88 8.05 -7.67
CA VAL A 400 -15.50 6.77 -8.26
C VAL A 400 -14.03 6.84 -8.71
N LEU A 401 -13.24 5.83 -8.33
CA LEU A 401 -11.79 5.76 -8.56
C LEU A 401 -11.42 4.40 -9.19
N TYR A 402 -10.30 4.32 -9.91
CA TYR A 402 -9.71 3.06 -10.34
C TYR A 402 -8.47 2.70 -9.52
N TYR A 403 -8.37 1.44 -9.08
CA TYR A 403 -7.13 0.89 -8.53
C TYR A 403 -6.64 -0.30 -9.35
N LEU A 404 -5.32 -0.41 -9.46
CA LEU A 404 -4.64 -1.57 -10.03
C LEU A 404 -4.10 -2.44 -8.90
N GLU A 405 -4.50 -3.72 -8.86
CA GLU A 405 -4.00 -4.65 -7.84
C GLU A 405 -2.81 -5.47 -8.35
N VAL A 406 -1.73 -5.47 -7.56
CA VAL A 406 -0.45 -6.15 -7.79
C VAL A 406 -0.07 -7.02 -6.59
N ASN A 407 0.80 -8.01 -6.77
CA ASN A 407 1.04 -9.02 -5.74
C ASN A 407 2.40 -9.75 -5.78
N LEU A 408 3.23 -9.59 -6.81
CA LEU A 408 4.56 -10.24 -6.91
C LEU A 408 5.72 -9.23 -6.92
N VAL A 409 5.66 -8.26 -6.00
CA VAL A 409 6.55 -7.08 -5.97
C VAL A 409 7.99 -7.44 -5.59
N GLU A 410 8.20 -8.38 -4.66
CA GLU A 410 9.55 -8.88 -4.29
C GLU A 410 10.26 -9.42 -5.53
N THR A 411 9.55 -10.15 -6.40
CA THR A 411 10.11 -10.69 -7.64
C THR A 411 10.33 -9.60 -8.71
N ALA A 412 9.52 -8.55 -8.75
CA ALA A 412 9.72 -7.40 -9.64
C ALA A 412 11.03 -6.67 -9.33
N ARG A 413 11.34 -6.48 -8.03
CA ARG A 413 12.63 -5.94 -7.58
C ARG A 413 13.79 -6.89 -7.85
N GLY A 414 13.53 -8.19 -7.85
CA GLY A 414 14.44 -9.24 -8.33
C GLY A 414 14.67 -9.26 -9.86
N GLY A 415 14.09 -8.30 -10.61
CA GLY A 415 14.29 -8.17 -12.05
C GLY A 415 13.35 -9.00 -12.93
N TYR A 416 12.28 -9.57 -12.37
CA TYR A 416 11.29 -10.35 -13.12
C TYR A 416 10.25 -9.41 -13.77
N ASP A 417 9.76 -9.79 -14.95
CA ASP A 417 8.68 -9.08 -15.66
C ASP A 417 7.36 -9.15 -14.86
N ARG A 418 6.90 -8.00 -14.35
CA ARG A 418 5.71 -7.85 -13.47
C ARG A 418 4.89 -6.61 -13.81
N ILE A 419 3.69 -6.49 -13.25
CA ILE A 419 2.85 -5.30 -13.42
C ILE A 419 3.54 -4.06 -12.85
N SER A 420 4.12 -4.20 -11.66
CA SER A 420 4.75 -3.08 -10.93
C SER A 420 5.89 -2.43 -11.71
N ASN A 421 6.70 -3.16 -12.49
CA ASN A 421 7.80 -2.61 -13.27
C ASN A 421 7.50 -2.44 -14.78
N LEU A 422 6.54 -3.17 -15.35
CA LEU A 422 6.24 -3.10 -16.79
C LEU A 422 4.95 -2.37 -17.16
N ILE A 423 3.98 -2.24 -16.27
CA ILE A 423 2.63 -1.71 -16.59
C ILE A 423 2.29 -0.48 -15.75
N LEU A 424 2.53 -0.51 -14.45
CA LEU A 424 2.30 0.60 -13.52
C LEU A 424 3.03 1.91 -13.91
N PRO A 425 4.25 1.90 -14.49
CA PRO A 425 4.89 3.12 -14.99
C PRO A 425 4.22 3.74 -16.23
N PHE A 426 3.26 3.05 -16.88
CA PHE A 426 2.69 3.44 -18.16
C PHE A 426 1.26 3.99 -18.05
N VAL A 427 0.43 3.45 -17.14
CA VAL A 427 -0.97 3.86 -16.95
C VAL A 427 -1.09 4.76 -15.71
N PRO A 428 -1.70 5.96 -15.80
CA PRO A 428 -1.85 6.88 -14.67
C PRO A 428 -3.02 6.45 -13.77
N VAL A 429 -2.83 5.37 -13.00
CA VAL A 429 -3.87 4.84 -12.12
C VAL A 429 -4.19 5.77 -10.93
N ASP A 430 -5.45 5.84 -10.49
CA ASP A 430 -5.82 6.67 -9.33
C ASP A 430 -5.14 6.15 -8.04
N LEU A 431 -5.17 4.82 -7.80
CA LEU A 431 -4.49 4.13 -6.69
C LEU A 431 -3.85 2.78 -7.10
N VAL A 432 -3.00 2.23 -6.23
CA VAL A 432 -2.43 0.87 -6.34
C VAL A 432 -2.79 0.05 -5.11
N SER A 433 -3.42 -1.09 -5.33
CA SER A 433 -3.68 -2.09 -4.29
C SER A 433 -2.52 -3.10 -4.29
N TYR A 434 -1.95 -3.40 -3.14
CA TYR A 434 -0.91 -4.42 -3.00
C TYR A 434 -1.44 -5.59 -2.16
N SER A 435 -1.67 -6.74 -2.80
CA SER A 435 -1.81 -8.01 -2.07
C SER A 435 -0.42 -8.41 -1.59
N ALA A 436 -0.16 -8.20 -0.30
CA ALA A 436 1.18 -8.09 0.24
C ALA A 436 1.78 -9.43 0.69
N TYR A 437 1.23 -10.57 0.26
CA TYR A 437 1.61 -11.90 0.77
C TYR A 437 3.10 -12.24 0.59
N ASP A 438 3.72 -11.84 -0.52
CA ASP A 438 5.16 -12.05 -0.76
C ASP A 438 6.05 -11.28 0.24
N SER A 439 5.59 -10.10 0.69
CA SER A 439 6.18 -9.35 1.81
C SER A 439 5.83 -9.92 3.19
N THR A 440 4.55 -10.13 3.48
CA THR A 440 4.06 -10.28 4.86
C THR A 440 4.11 -11.70 5.37
N ALA A 441 3.89 -12.70 4.51
CA ALA A 441 3.73 -14.10 4.94
C ALA A 441 5.02 -14.70 5.54
N ARG A 442 6.17 -14.09 5.29
CA ARG A 442 7.47 -14.45 5.90
C ARG A 442 7.88 -13.58 7.10
N SER A 443 7.11 -12.54 7.44
CA SER A 443 7.40 -11.68 8.60
C SER A 443 6.98 -12.38 9.89
N THR A 444 7.94 -12.55 10.80
CA THR A 444 7.77 -13.16 12.13
C THR A 444 7.91 -12.14 13.27
N SER A 445 8.37 -10.92 12.96
CA SER A 445 8.49 -9.81 13.90
C SER A 445 7.99 -8.49 13.31
N LEU A 446 7.77 -7.49 14.17
CA LEU A 446 7.39 -6.13 13.76
C LEU A 446 8.46 -5.46 12.88
N ASP A 447 9.74 -5.65 13.18
CA ASP A 447 10.82 -5.01 12.42
C ASP A 447 11.01 -5.66 11.04
N GLU A 448 10.77 -6.97 10.90
CA GLU A 448 10.68 -7.62 9.58
C GLU A 448 9.47 -7.11 8.78
N ALA A 449 8.31 -6.96 9.43
CA ALA A 449 7.11 -6.42 8.78
C ALA A 449 7.34 -4.98 8.29
N ARG A 450 7.92 -4.11 9.13
CA ARG A 450 8.36 -2.76 8.78
C ARG A 450 9.30 -2.76 7.59
N PHE A 451 10.39 -3.53 7.67
CA PHE A 451 11.41 -3.55 6.63
C PHE A 451 10.84 -4.02 5.28
N ARG A 452 10.13 -5.16 5.26
CA ARG A 452 9.57 -5.73 4.01
C ARG A 452 8.51 -4.82 3.41
N LEU A 453 7.49 -4.43 4.18
CA LEU A 453 6.40 -3.59 3.67
C LEU A 453 6.89 -2.23 3.22
N SER A 454 7.69 -1.52 4.02
CA SER A 454 8.19 -0.20 3.60
C SER A 454 9.06 -0.29 2.34
N THR A 455 9.84 -1.36 2.18
CA THR A 455 10.64 -1.58 0.96
C THR A 455 9.76 -1.74 -0.29
N GLU A 456 8.76 -2.61 -0.25
CA GLU A 456 7.92 -2.86 -1.42
C GLU A 456 6.91 -1.72 -1.68
N LEU A 457 6.35 -1.09 -0.63
CA LEU A 457 5.47 0.07 -0.77
C LEU A 457 6.21 1.30 -1.33
N ASN A 458 7.45 1.56 -0.87
CA ASN A 458 8.30 2.62 -1.45
C ASN A 458 8.65 2.33 -2.92
N TYR A 459 8.90 1.05 -3.27
CA TYR A 459 9.13 0.67 -4.64
C TYR A 459 7.90 0.91 -5.52
N LEU A 460 6.71 0.52 -5.07
CA LEU A 460 5.46 0.76 -5.81
C LEU A 460 5.19 2.26 -6.03
N GLU A 461 5.33 3.12 -5.00
CA GLU A 461 5.20 4.57 -5.15
C GLU A 461 6.19 5.13 -6.17
N ALA A 462 7.43 4.62 -6.19
CA ALA A 462 8.45 5.02 -7.16
C ALA A 462 8.19 4.52 -8.59
N GLN A 463 7.49 3.39 -8.76
CA GLN A 463 7.07 2.88 -10.07
C GLN A 463 5.80 3.55 -10.61
N MET A 464 4.96 4.15 -9.76
CA MET A 464 3.81 4.92 -10.23
C MET A 464 4.27 6.01 -11.21
N LYS A 465 3.67 6.01 -12.41
CA LYS A 465 3.93 7.03 -13.43
C LYS A 465 3.90 8.43 -12.80
N LYS A 466 5.03 9.15 -12.84
CA LYS A 466 5.19 10.48 -12.21
C LYS A 466 3.99 11.35 -12.54
N ALA A 467 3.30 11.81 -11.50
CA ALA A 467 2.02 12.51 -11.59
C ALA A 467 2.17 13.92 -12.18
N GLY A 468 2.38 14.00 -13.50
CA GLY A 468 2.26 15.24 -14.29
C GLY A 468 0.82 15.71 -14.45
N THR A 469 -0.13 14.92 -13.97
CA THR A 469 -1.53 15.27 -13.74
C THR A 469 -1.89 14.62 -12.40
N PRO A 470 -2.55 15.35 -11.47
CA PRO A 470 -3.43 14.70 -10.51
C PRO A 470 -4.43 13.81 -11.28
N PRO A 471 -5.08 12.84 -10.63
CA PRO A 471 -6.29 12.25 -11.16
C PRO A 471 -7.17 13.29 -11.86
N GLN A 472 -7.64 13.00 -13.08
CA GLN A 472 -8.63 13.85 -13.73
C GLN A 472 -9.96 13.64 -13.01
N GLY A 473 -10.17 14.49 -12.01
CA GLY A 473 -11.27 14.37 -11.08
C GLY A 473 -10.78 14.66 -9.66
N PRO A 474 -11.68 15.05 -8.77
CA PRO A 474 -11.26 15.52 -7.47
C PRO A 474 -11.21 14.30 -6.54
N VAL A 475 -10.01 13.91 -6.13
CA VAL A 475 -9.73 12.65 -5.39
C VAL A 475 -9.42 12.97 -3.93
N PRO A 476 -9.88 12.17 -2.95
CA PRO A 476 -9.55 12.39 -1.55
C PRO A 476 -8.03 12.42 -1.34
N SER A 477 -7.54 13.40 -0.58
CA SER A 477 -6.11 13.59 -0.33
C SER A 477 -5.57 12.55 0.66
N TYR A 478 -5.37 11.33 0.16
CA TYR A 478 -4.89 10.18 0.92
C TYR A 478 -3.41 10.26 1.33
N GLY A 479 -2.65 11.26 0.85
CA GLY A 479 -1.20 11.43 1.09
C GLY A 479 -0.33 10.43 0.32
N LYS A 480 -0.68 9.15 0.38
CA LYS A 480 -0.13 8.03 -0.41
C LYS A 480 -1.19 7.50 -1.37
N ARG A 481 -0.75 6.83 -2.45
CA ARG A 481 -1.65 6.19 -3.44
C ARG A 481 -1.48 4.69 -3.53
N VAL A 482 -0.40 4.14 -2.97
CA VAL A 482 -0.23 2.69 -2.75
C VAL A 482 -0.85 2.29 -1.41
N PHE A 483 -1.56 1.16 -1.37
CA PHE A 483 -2.14 0.63 -0.14
C PHE A 483 -2.01 -0.90 0.03
N VAL A 484 -2.13 -1.38 1.28
CA VAL A 484 -2.15 -2.81 1.59
C VAL A 484 -3.54 -3.35 1.31
N GLY A 485 -3.67 -3.88 0.09
CA GLY A 485 -4.90 -4.34 -0.52
C GLY A 485 -5.38 -5.67 0.01
N GLU A 486 -4.45 -6.55 0.39
CA GLU A 486 -4.67 -7.85 1.05
C GLU A 486 -3.46 -8.20 1.93
N PHE A 487 -3.72 -8.77 3.10
CA PHE A 487 -2.74 -9.53 3.90
C PHE A 487 -3.50 -10.49 4.81
N GLY A 488 -2.83 -11.54 5.28
CA GLY A 488 -3.39 -12.45 6.27
C GLY A 488 -2.46 -13.64 6.48
N PHE A 489 -2.87 -14.58 7.34
CA PHE A 489 -2.08 -15.77 7.63
C PHE A 489 -2.99 -17.01 7.74
N PRO A 490 -2.65 -18.16 7.13
CA PRO A 490 -3.42 -19.39 7.26
C PRO A 490 -3.10 -20.13 8.57
N PHE A 491 -3.92 -21.11 8.94
CA PHE A 491 -3.56 -22.12 9.95
C PHE A 491 -3.02 -23.38 9.29
N GLY A 492 -1.78 -23.75 9.64
CA GLY A 492 -1.26 -25.11 9.44
C GLY A 492 -0.96 -25.57 8.01
N ARG A 493 -1.02 -24.70 6.99
CA ARG A 493 -0.49 -24.98 5.64
C ARG A 493 1.03 -24.76 5.64
N MET A 494 1.82 -25.78 6.00
CA MET A 494 3.27 -25.80 5.72
C MET A 494 3.55 -25.79 4.20
N ARG A 495 3.57 -24.60 3.56
CA ARG A 495 4.29 -24.39 2.29
C ARG A 495 5.77 -24.17 2.61
N ARG A 496 6.68 -24.72 1.80
CA ARG A 496 8.14 -24.76 2.10
C ARG A 496 8.80 -23.38 2.29
N ASP A 497 8.12 -22.33 1.84
CA ASP A 497 8.53 -20.93 1.78
C ASP A 497 7.70 -20.01 2.70
N LEU A 498 6.66 -20.53 3.36
CA LEU A 498 5.81 -19.81 4.30
C LEU A 498 5.94 -20.39 5.71
N ILE A 499 5.94 -19.52 6.71
CA ILE A 499 5.78 -19.91 8.11
C ILE A 499 4.32 -19.62 8.45
N ASP A 500 3.53 -20.65 8.71
CA ASP A 500 2.14 -20.49 9.12
C ASP A 500 2.05 -20.33 10.65
N PRO A 501 1.22 -19.42 11.17
CA PRO A 501 0.96 -19.34 12.60
C PRO A 501 0.39 -20.67 13.13
N LEU A 502 0.89 -21.05 14.30
CA LEU A 502 0.55 -22.30 14.97
C LEU A 502 -0.71 -22.16 15.85
N SER A 503 -1.17 -20.93 16.11
CA SER A 503 -2.39 -20.63 16.85
C SER A 503 -3.07 -19.33 16.39
N ALA A 504 -4.30 -19.10 16.85
CA ALA A 504 -5.07 -17.90 16.55
C ALA A 504 -4.47 -16.62 17.18
N GLU A 505 -3.77 -16.77 18.30
CA GLU A 505 -2.99 -15.70 18.95
C GLU A 505 -1.74 -15.33 18.14
N GLU A 506 -1.07 -16.32 17.52
CA GLU A 506 0.07 -16.03 16.63
C GLU A 506 -0.41 -15.37 15.31
N GLN A 507 -1.54 -15.82 14.76
CA GLN A 507 -2.18 -15.17 13.61
C GLN A 507 -2.50 -13.70 13.92
N ASP A 508 -3.06 -13.40 15.10
CA ASP A 508 -3.31 -12.03 15.56
C ASP A 508 -2.03 -11.23 15.78
N LEU A 509 -1.05 -11.78 16.50
CA LEU A 509 0.23 -11.10 16.75
C LEU A 509 0.93 -10.68 15.44
N ARG A 510 0.96 -11.58 14.45
CA ARG A 510 1.55 -11.30 13.13
C ARG A 510 0.69 -10.33 12.30
N SER A 511 -0.63 -10.38 12.45
CA SER A 511 -1.54 -9.38 11.86
C SER A 511 -1.31 -7.99 12.46
N GLN A 512 -1.09 -7.91 13.77
CA GLN A 512 -0.74 -6.66 14.46
C GLN A 512 0.58 -6.08 13.92
N TYR A 513 1.59 -6.91 13.62
CA TYR A 513 2.83 -6.44 13.01
C TYR A 513 2.62 -5.81 11.62
N VAL A 514 1.83 -6.45 10.76
CA VAL A 514 1.52 -5.94 9.41
C VAL A 514 0.73 -4.65 9.47
N VAL A 515 -0.38 -4.62 10.23
CA VAL A 515 -1.23 -3.43 10.35
C VAL A 515 -0.43 -2.27 10.96
N ARG A 516 0.41 -2.53 11.97
CA ARG A 516 1.26 -1.49 12.56
C ARG A 516 2.28 -0.92 11.57
N ALA A 517 3.03 -1.79 10.89
CA ALA A 517 4.01 -1.37 9.88
C ALA A 517 3.36 -0.56 8.75
N ALA A 518 2.16 -0.94 8.33
CA ALA A 518 1.39 -0.22 7.31
C ALA A 518 0.89 1.14 7.81
N LEU A 519 0.34 1.24 9.04
CA LEU A 519 -0.04 2.50 9.67
C LEU A 519 1.15 3.45 9.83
N GLU A 520 2.30 2.93 10.27
CA GLU A 520 3.56 3.71 10.42
C GLU A 520 4.12 4.19 9.07
N TRP A 521 3.83 3.51 7.95
CA TRP A 521 4.17 3.98 6.60
C TRP A 521 3.16 5.00 6.03
N GLY A 522 1.93 5.04 6.56
CA GLY A 522 0.88 5.99 6.15
C GLY A 522 0.04 5.55 4.94
N THR A 523 -0.23 4.25 4.78
CA THR A 523 -1.17 3.77 3.74
C THR A 523 -2.60 4.28 3.98
N PRO A 524 -3.38 4.62 2.94
CA PRO A 524 -4.78 4.95 3.12
C PRO A 524 -5.66 3.75 3.46
N PHE A 525 -5.25 2.51 3.13
CA PHE A 525 -6.04 1.30 3.39
C PHE A 525 -5.17 0.10 3.81
N ILE A 526 -5.74 -0.73 4.68
CA ILE A 526 -5.13 -1.95 5.24
C ILE A 526 -6.24 -3.00 5.36
N LEU A 527 -6.32 -3.93 4.41
CA LEU A 527 -7.40 -4.91 4.34
C LEU A 527 -6.92 -6.31 4.71
N TYR A 528 -7.46 -6.83 5.81
CA TYR A 528 -7.21 -8.22 6.21
C TYR A 528 -8.04 -9.17 5.34
N TRP A 529 -7.42 -10.23 4.85
CA TRP A 529 -8.06 -11.33 4.14
C TRP A 529 -8.39 -12.49 5.10
N GLN A 530 -9.65 -12.76 5.42
CA GLN A 530 -10.86 -12.00 5.09
C GLN A 530 -11.94 -12.21 6.17
N MET A 531 -13.16 -11.69 6.02
CA MET A 531 -14.21 -11.82 7.04
C MET A 531 -14.54 -13.29 7.36
N TYR A 532 -15.04 -14.05 6.38
CA TYR A 532 -15.30 -15.49 6.46
C TYR A 532 -14.41 -16.21 5.44
N GLY A 533 -13.80 -17.32 5.84
CA GLY A 533 -12.84 -18.02 5.01
C GLY A 533 -13.45 -18.64 3.73
N ASN A 534 -12.71 -18.53 2.64
CA ASN A 534 -13.00 -19.18 1.36
C ASN A 534 -11.98 -20.28 0.97
N GLU A 535 -10.96 -20.48 1.79
CA GLU A 535 -9.84 -21.38 1.50
C GLU A 535 -10.08 -22.76 2.12
N TYR A 536 -10.87 -23.61 1.44
CA TYR A 536 -11.16 -24.99 1.85
C TYR A 536 -10.39 -26.02 1.03
N GLU A 537 -9.52 -26.78 1.70
CA GLU A 537 -8.72 -27.84 1.10
C GLU A 537 -9.49 -29.16 1.07
N THR A 538 -10.08 -29.52 -0.08
CA THR A 538 -10.93 -30.70 -0.22
C THR A 538 -10.20 -32.01 0.07
N ALA A 539 -8.90 -32.10 -0.24
CA ALA A 539 -8.09 -33.29 0.01
C ALA A 539 -7.87 -33.59 1.50
N THR A 540 -7.87 -32.56 2.35
CA THR A 540 -7.71 -32.71 3.82
C THR A 540 -9.00 -32.45 4.59
N GLN A 541 -10.06 -32.04 3.88
CA GLN A 541 -11.36 -31.61 4.40
C GLN A 541 -11.28 -30.48 5.44
N ARG A 542 -10.27 -29.60 5.32
CA ARG A 542 -9.98 -28.53 6.29
C ARG A 542 -10.00 -27.17 5.64
N PHE A 543 -10.49 -26.18 6.40
CA PHE A 543 -10.24 -24.79 6.09
C PHE A 543 -8.81 -24.40 6.43
N SER A 544 -8.32 -23.41 5.70
CA SER A 544 -6.96 -22.88 5.84
C SER A 544 -6.83 -21.76 6.85
N GLY A 545 -7.87 -21.41 7.62
CA GLY A 545 -7.75 -20.39 8.68
C GLY A 545 -7.72 -18.92 8.25
N PHE A 546 -7.76 -18.61 6.94
CA PHE A 546 -7.86 -17.23 6.42
C PHE A 546 -9.25 -16.61 6.70
N TRP A 547 -9.49 -16.22 7.95
CA TRP A 547 -10.77 -15.69 8.40
C TRP A 547 -10.61 -14.69 9.55
N LEU A 548 -11.66 -13.93 9.84
CA LEU A 548 -11.83 -13.16 11.07
C LEU A 548 -12.85 -13.83 12.01
N VAL A 549 -13.85 -14.50 11.43
CA VAL A 549 -14.80 -15.36 12.11
C VAL A 549 -14.70 -16.73 11.47
N ASN A 550 -14.48 -17.78 12.26
CA ASN A 550 -14.25 -19.12 11.72
C ASN A 550 -15.55 -19.82 11.26
N ASN A 551 -15.42 -21.02 10.70
CA ASN A 551 -16.55 -21.83 10.23
C ASN A 551 -17.43 -22.42 11.35
N LEU A 552 -17.17 -22.08 12.62
CA LEU A 552 -17.97 -22.40 13.81
C LEU A 552 -18.72 -21.17 14.35
N ASN A 553 -18.66 -20.03 13.65
CA ASN A 553 -19.19 -18.72 14.05
C ASN A 553 -18.47 -18.09 15.27
N GLU A 554 -17.18 -18.39 15.45
CA GLU A 554 -16.37 -17.87 16.54
C GLU A 554 -15.45 -16.72 16.06
N ASP A 555 -15.53 -15.57 16.73
CA ASP A 555 -14.65 -14.43 16.50
C ASP A 555 -13.21 -14.80 16.88
N GLN A 556 -12.29 -14.73 15.92
CA GLN A 556 -10.87 -14.96 16.19
C GLN A 556 -10.23 -13.72 16.85
N PRO A 557 -9.07 -13.84 17.51
CA PRO A 557 -8.42 -12.71 18.18
C PRO A 557 -8.17 -11.52 17.24
N VAL A 558 -7.84 -11.75 15.96
CA VAL A 558 -7.73 -10.70 14.93
C VAL A 558 -8.99 -9.84 14.84
N PHE A 559 -10.19 -10.44 14.82
CA PHE A 559 -11.46 -9.69 14.77
C PHE A 559 -11.60 -8.76 15.98
N GLY A 560 -11.22 -9.25 17.17
CA GLY A 560 -11.17 -8.46 18.39
C GLY A 560 -10.20 -7.28 18.29
N THR A 561 -8.99 -7.51 17.77
CA THR A 561 -7.95 -6.51 17.53
C THR A 561 -8.44 -5.43 16.56
N LEU A 562 -8.91 -5.79 15.36
CA LEU A 562 -9.36 -4.82 14.36
C LEU A 562 -10.58 -4.02 14.85
N ARG A 563 -11.56 -4.67 15.50
CA ARG A 563 -12.73 -4.00 16.10
C ARG A 563 -12.32 -2.99 17.18
N ASN A 564 -11.39 -3.36 18.06
CA ASN A 564 -10.89 -2.46 19.11
C ASN A 564 -10.14 -1.26 18.51
N LEU A 565 -9.31 -1.50 17.49
CA LEU A 565 -8.55 -0.46 16.80
C LEU A 565 -9.49 0.54 16.09
N LEU A 566 -10.52 0.04 15.40
CA LEU A 566 -11.56 0.84 14.76
C LEU A 566 -12.36 1.66 15.78
N ARG A 567 -12.71 1.08 16.94
CA ARG A 567 -13.36 1.82 18.03
C ARG A 567 -12.46 2.95 18.53
N SER A 568 -11.18 2.68 18.82
CA SER A 568 -10.28 3.71 19.32
C SER A 568 -9.94 4.80 18.29
N GLY A 569 -10.04 4.50 17.00
CA GLY A 569 -9.97 5.51 15.94
C GLY A 569 -11.13 6.51 16.00
N ARG A 570 -12.36 6.02 16.21
CA ARG A 570 -13.55 6.85 16.42
C ARG A 570 -13.46 7.64 17.73
N GLU A 571 -13.03 7.01 18.81
CA GLU A 571 -12.79 7.67 20.11
C GLU A 571 -11.82 8.86 19.95
N LYS A 572 -10.74 8.69 19.17
CA LYS A 572 -9.76 9.77 18.92
C LYS A 572 -10.26 10.84 17.95
N TYR A 573 -11.05 10.47 16.93
CA TYR A 573 -11.75 11.43 16.07
C TYR A 573 -12.64 12.34 16.93
N GLU A 574 -13.49 11.75 17.79
CA GLU A 574 -14.39 12.47 18.68
C GLU A 574 -13.69 13.29 19.77
N GLU A 575 -12.52 12.86 20.22
CA GLU A 575 -11.66 13.63 21.13
C GLU A 575 -11.21 14.95 20.47
N ILE A 576 -10.61 14.88 19.28
CA ILE A 576 -10.15 16.07 18.53
C ILE A 576 -11.33 16.97 18.13
N LYS A 577 -12.48 16.40 17.74
CA LYS A 577 -13.70 17.17 17.43
C LYS A 577 -14.18 18.02 18.62
N LYS A 578 -14.07 17.52 19.85
CA LYS A 578 -14.41 18.26 21.08
C LYS A 578 -13.46 19.42 21.38
N GLU A 579 -12.24 19.39 20.82
CA GLU A 579 -11.30 20.53 20.85
C GLU A 579 -11.64 21.61 19.80
N GLY A 580 -12.69 21.42 18.99
CA GLY A 580 -13.14 22.39 17.99
C GLY A 580 -12.35 22.36 16.67
N ARG A 581 -11.66 21.26 16.38
CA ARG A 581 -10.87 21.05 15.14
C ARG A 581 -11.38 19.83 14.37
N GLU A 582 -11.22 19.84 13.05
CA GLU A 582 -11.42 18.62 12.24
C GLU A 582 -10.17 17.73 12.35
N PRO A 583 -10.33 16.43 12.67
CA PRO A 583 -9.19 15.50 12.73
C PRO A 583 -8.62 15.25 11.34
N THR A 584 -7.29 15.21 11.22
CA THR A 584 -6.63 14.72 10.01
C THR A 584 -6.49 13.20 10.04
N THR A 585 -6.43 12.55 8.86
CA THR A 585 -6.15 11.12 8.76
C THR A 585 -4.80 10.77 9.39
N GLU A 586 -3.78 11.62 9.24
CA GLU A 586 -2.44 11.42 9.81
C GLU A 586 -2.44 11.40 11.34
N GLU A 587 -3.11 12.37 12.00
CA GLU A 587 -3.22 12.39 13.48
C GLU A 587 -3.86 11.10 14.02
N VAL A 588 -4.89 10.58 13.34
CA VAL A 588 -5.57 9.36 13.76
C VAL A 588 -4.74 8.11 13.41
N THR A 589 -4.13 7.99 12.23
CA THR A 589 -3.30 6.81 11.90
C THR A 589 -2.04 6.72 12.74
N VAL A 590 -1.39 7.85 13.04
CA VAL A 590 -0.28 7.93 14.01
C VAL A 590 -0.76 7.45 15.39
N PHE A 591 -1.89 7.96 15.90
CA PHE A 591 -2.45 7.44 17.15
C PHE A 591 -2.71 5.93 17.11
N LEU A 592 -3.35 5.41 16.06
CA LEU A 592 -3.66 3.99 15.90
C LEU A 592 -2.39 3.12 15.88
N SER A 593 -1.32 3.58 15.22
CA SER A 593 -0.01 2.90 15.20
C SER A 593 0.59 2.69 16.59
N THR A 594 0.32 3.61 17.52
CA THR A 594 0.76 3.52 18.93
C THR A 594 -0.18 2.68 19.80
N ARG A 595 -1.39 2.38 19.32
CA ARG A 595 -2.37 1.56 20.06
C ARG A 595 -2.25 0.08 19.73
N ILE A 596 -2.03 -0.27 18.46
CA ILE A 596 -1.84 -1.65 18.03
C ILE A 596 -0.54 -2.26 18.59
N GLY A 597 -0.58 -3.53 19.01
CA GLY A 597 0.52 -4.19 19.73
C GLY A 597 0.59 -3.90 21.23
N ASN A 598 0.06 -2.76 21.70
CA ASN A 598 0.13 -2.37 23.11
C ASN A 598 -1.00 -2.98 23.97
N SER A 599 -2.04 -3.55 23.36
CA SER A 599 -3.12 -4.28 24.04
C SER A 599 -2.59 -5.46 24.88
N TYR A 600 -1.56 -6.17 24.38
CA TYR A 600 -0.96 -7.33 25.06
C TYR A 600 -0.23 -6.95 26.36
N LEU A 601 0.22 -5.70 26.51
CA LEU A 601 0.83 -5.19 27.76
C LEU A 601 -0.21 -4.77 28.81
N LEU A 602 -1.45 -4.49 28.39
CA LEU A 602 -2.54 -4.11 29.29
C LEU A 602 -3.39 -5.33 29.72
N SER A 603 -3.53 -6.36 28.88
CA SER A 603 -4.32 -7.56 29.20
C SER A 603 -3.62 -8.56 30.14
N VAL A 604 -2.33 -8.39 30.43
CA VAL A 604 -1.59 -9.20 31.41
C VAL A 604 -1.77 -8.69 32.86
N GLN A 605 -2.39 -7.51 33.05
CA GLN A 605 -2.85 -7.08 34.37
C GLN A 605 -4.36 -7.29 34.54
N LYS A 606 -4.70 -8.32 35.33
CA LYS A 606 -6.03 -8.68 35.86
C LYS A 606 -7.02 -9.30 34.86
N TYR A 607 -6.95 -10.62 34.75
CA TYR A 607 -8.17 -11.42 35.01
C TYR A 607 -8.24 -11.70 36.51
N PRO A 608 -9.35 -11.40 37.21
CA PRO A 608 -9.59 -11.95 38.53
C PRO A 608 -9.81 -13.46 38.41
N GLU A 609 -9.19 -14.23 39.30
CA GLU A 609 -9.51 -15.66 39.47
C GLU A 609 -11.00 -15.78 39.88
N CYS A 610 -11.78 -16.54 39.12
CA CYS A 610 -13.10 -16.98 39.56
C CYS A 610 -12.93 -18.28 40.35
N ASN A 611 -13.27 -18.22 41.65
CA ASN A 611 -13.52 -19.39 42.49
C ASN A 611 -14.86 -20.07 42.11
#